data_AF-A0A8H8CTZ3-F1
#
_entry.id   AF-A0A8H8CTZ3-F1
#
_cell.length_a   1.000
_cell.length_b   1.000
_cell.length_c   1.000
_cell.angle_alpha   90.00
_cell.angle_beta   90.00
_cell.angle_gamma   90.00
#
_symmetry.space_group_name_H-M   'P 1'
#
loop_
_entity.id
_entity.type
_entity.pdbx_description
1 polymer ?
#
loop_
_entity_poly.entity_id
_entity_poly.type
_entity_poly.pdbx_seq_one_letter_code
_entity_poly.pdbx_strand_id
1 'polypeptide(L)'
;MATNTTSCPTAFRVAQAVGLSGAAWLSGNIAAYSVNVAPSLLTSAQESNLSASTLAKVWRNVYHLGATQNPPIALCTAAAFFYLAWSDRSGTVSLREAGQNTSTLYCAAGALTLSIVPFTILAMTKTNKELLEKASLVETEPIAKVGARAETERFLRQWIGLNGMRSLFPLAACLVGMYAALK
;
A
#
# COMPACT_ATOMS: atom_id res chain seq x y z
N MET A 1 7.53 24.92 43.03
CA MET A 1 7.28 25.31 41.62
C MET A 1 7.10 24.02 40.85
N ALA A 2 5.86 23.56 40.66
CA ALA A 2 5.58 22.26 40.04
C ALA A 2 5.66 22.40 38.52
N THR A 3 6.57 21.64 37.90
CA THR A 3 6.64 21.46 36.45
C THR A 3 5.43 20.63 36.01
N ASN A 4 4.36 21.31 35.56
CA ASN A 4 3.25 20.64 34.89
C ASN A 4 3.75 20.11 33.54
N THR A 5 4.26 18.88 33.52
CA THR A 5 4.44 18.11 32.30
C THR A 5 3.05 17.74 31.77
N THR A 6 2.54 18.52 30.82
CA THR A 6 1.34 18.16 30.05
C THR A 6 1.70 16.96 29.18
N SER A 7 1.57 15.74 29.75
CA SER A 7 1.76 14.51 29.01
C SER A 7 0.72 14.40 27.90
N CYS A 8 1.17 14.24 26.66
CA CYS A 8 0.30 13.94 25.53
C CYS A 8 -0.57 12.71 25.86
N PRO A 9 -1.91 12.75 25.67
CA PRO A 9 -2.78 11.65 26.06
C PRO A 9 -2.36 10.32 25.44
N THR A 10 -2.43 9.23 26.21
CA THR A 10 -2.04 7.89 25.75
C THR A 10 -2.69 7.51 24.42
N ALA A 11 -3.97 7.86 24.23
CA ALA A 11 -4.69 7.61 22.98
C ALA A 11 -4.04 8.28 21.76
N PHE A 12 -3.51 9.50 21.91
CA PHE A 12 -2.80 10.20 20.83
C PHE A 12 -1.51 9.48 20.47
N ARG A 13 -0.70 9.08 21.47
CA ARG A 13 0.53 8.31 21.23
C ARG A 13 0.27 6.96 20.58
N VAL A 14 -0.79 6.27 21.01
CA VAL A 14 -1.23 5.02 20.40
C VAL A 14 -1.62 5.25 18.94
N ALA A 15 -2.39 6.30 18.65
CA ALA A 15 -2.75 6.64 17.28
C ALA A 15 -1.53 7.00 16.41
N GLN A 16 -0.53 7.70 16.95
CA GLN A 16 0.75 7.92 16.25
C GLN A 16 1.45 6.60 15.95
N ALA A 17 1.58 5.72 16.95
CA ALA A 17 2.21 4.41 16.76
C ALA A 17 1.49 3.59 15.69
N VAL A 18 0.15 3.52 15.73
CA VAL A 18 -0.68 2.80 14.77
C VAL A 18 -0.58 3.40 13.37
N GLY A 19 -0.73 4.72 13.23
CA GLY A 19 -0.67 5.40 11.93
C GLY A 19 0.70 5.26 11.27
N LEU A 20 1.79 5.48 12.02
CA LEU A 20 3.15 5.42 11.47
C LEU A 20 3.57 3.99 11.11
N SER A 21 3.36 3.03 12.04
CA SER A 21 3.71 1.64 11.79
C SER A 21 2.84 1.02 10.70
N GLY A 22 1.54 1.33 10.69
CA GLY A 22 0.61 0.89 9.66
C GLY A 22 0.99 1.39 8.27
N ALA A 23 1.34 2.67 8.14
CA ALA A 23 1.78 3.26 6.88
C ALA A 23 3.10 2.65 6.39
N ALA A 24 4.09 2.51 7.28
CA ALA A 24 5.37 1.88 6.96
C ALA A 24 5.21 0.42 6.51
N TRP A 25 4.45 -0.36 7.28
CA TRP A 25 4.17 -1.76 6.97
C TRP A 25 3.41 -1.89 5.64
N LEU A 26 2.40 -1.05 5.40
CA LEU A 26 1.61 -1.09 4.18
C LEU A 26 2.46 -0.77 2.95
N SER A 27 3.35 0.22 3.04
CA SER A 27 4.32 0.53 2.00
C SER A 27 5.24 -0.67 1.74
N GLY A 28 5.88 -1.20 2.78
CA GLY A 28 6.81 -2.33 2.67
C GLY A 28 6.13 -3.57 2.09
N ASN A 29 4.93 -3.92 2.55
CA ASN A 29 4.17 -5.06 2.06
C ASN A 29 3.82 -4.91 0.57
N ILE A 30 3.36 -3.73 0.14
CA ILE A 30 3.05 -3.46 -1.27
C ILE A 30 4.33 -3.52 -2.11
N ALA A 31 5.42 -2.90 -1.66
CA ALA A 31 6.70 -2.87 -2.35
C ALA A 31 7.30 -4.27 -2.50
N ALA A 32 7.17 -5.13 -1.47
CA ALA A 32 7.70 -6.50 -1.48
C ALA A 32 7.15 -7.34 -2.63
N TYR A 33 5.90 -7.11 -3.07
CA TYR A 33 5.37 -7.80 -4.25
C TYR A 33 6.10 -7.42 -5.53
N SER A 34 6.51 -6.16 -5.67
CA SER A 34 7.23 -5.66 -6.86
C SER A 34 8.73 -5.91 -6.80
N VAL A 35 9.33 -5.91 -5.61
CA VAL A 35 10.79 -6.03 -5.42
C VAL A 35 11.23 -7.48 -5.27
N ASN A 36 10.41 -8.31 -4.62
CA ASN A 36 10.78 -9.69 -4.30
C ASN A 36 9.94 -10.71 -5.07
N VAL A 37 8.61 -10.67 -4.89
CA VAL A 37 7.72 -11.76 -5.34
C VAL A 37 7.64 -11.82 -6.87
N ALA A 38 7.21 -10.75 -7.53
CA ALA A 38 7.00 -10.77 -8.98
C ALA A 38 8.29 -10.97 -9.79
N PRO A 39 9.46 -10.39 -9.43
CA PRO A 39 10.73 -10.75 -10.04
C PRO A 39 11.07 -12.23 -9.88
N SER A 40 10.87 -12.81 -8.68
CA SER A 40 11.09 -14.24 -8.46
C SER A 40 10.18 -15.10 -9.34
N LEU A 41 8.91 -14.72 -9.53
CA LEU A 41 8.00 -15.42 -10.44
C LEU A 41 8.49 -15.39 -11.89
N LEU A 42 9.04 -14.25 -12.34
CA LEU A 42 9.63 -14.13 -13.68
C LEU A 42 10.87 -15.02 -13.84
N THR A 43 11.77 -15.03 -12.86
CA THR A 43 12.96 -15.89 -12.86
C THR A 43 12.58 -17.37 -12.86
N SER A 44 11.70 -17.79 -11.96
CA SER A 44 11.24 -19.19 -11.91
C SER A 44 10.51 -19.61 -13.18
N ALA A 45 9.78 -18.70 -13.83
CA ALA A 45 9.18 -18.99 -15.13
C ALA A 45 10.25 -19.27 -16.19
N GLN A 46 11.33 -18.50 -16.21
CA GLN A 46 12.49 -18.69 -17.10
C GLN A 46 13.19 -20.02 -16.85
N GLU A 47 13.49 -20.34 -15.60
CA GLU A 47 14.22 -21.56 -15.23
C GLU A 47 13.39 -22.84 -15.45
N SER A 48 12.10 -22.82 -15.09
CA SER A 48 11.24 -24.02 -15.08
C SER A 48 10.31 -24.13 -16.29
N ASN A 49 10.42 -23.23 -17.26
CA ASN A 49 9.52 -23.14 -18.42
C ASN A 49 8.03 -23.12 -18.04
N LEU A 50 7.67 -22.36 -17.01
CA LEU A 50 6.27 -22.23 -16.57
C LEU A 50 5.37 -21.74 -17.70
N SER A 51 4.19 -22.32 -17.83
CA SER A 51 3.19 -21.84 -18.78
C SER A 51 2.74 -20.42 -18.42
N ALA A 52 2.38 -19.64 -19.44
CA ALA A 52 1.88 -18.28 -19.29
C ALA A 52 0.69 -18.18 -18.32
N SER A 53 -0.24 -19.13 -18.45
CA SER A 53 -1.43 -19.20 -17.62
C SER A 53 -1.08 -19.54 -16.16
N THR A 54 -0.13 -20.46 -15.92
CA THR A 54 0.35 -20.80 -14.57
C THR A 54 1.02 -19.60 -13.91
N LEU A 55 1.89 -18.89 -14.63
CA LEU A 55 2.52 -17.66 -14.12
C LEU A 55 1.46 -16.61 -13.72
N ALA A 56 0.47 -16.38 -14.58
CA ALA A 56 -0.64 -15.47 -14.30
C ALA A 56 -1.49 -15.94 -13.10
N LYS A 57 -1.72 -17.25 -12.94
CA LYS A 57 -2.46 -17.83 -11.80
C LYS A 57 -1.72 -17.64 -10.48
N VAL A 58 -0.40 -17.86 -10.45
CA VAL A 58 0.40 -17.62 -9.23
C VAL A 58 0.39 -16.14 -8.87
N TRP A 59 0.58 -15.25 -9.86
CA TRP A 59 0.42 -13.80 -9.64
C TRP A 59 -0.99 -13.45 -9.12
N ARG A 60 -2.06 -14.02 -9.68
CA ARG A 60 -3.44 -13.77 -9.25
C ARG A 60 -3.65 -14.11 -7.78
N ASN A 61 -3.08 -15.21 -7.31
CA ASN A 61 -3.17 -15.59 -5.90
C ASN A 61 -2.49 -14.54 -5.00
N VAL A 62 -1.30 -14.07 -5.38
CA VAL A 62 -0.60 -12.98 -4.67
C VAL A 62 -1.42 -11.68 -4.70
N TYR A 63 -1.98 -11.34 -5.85
CA TYR A 63 -2.84 -10.17 -6.01
C TYR A 63 -4.06 -10.23 -5.09
N HIS A 64 -4.75 -11.38 -5.00
CA HIS A 64 -5.90 -11.54 -4.12
C HIS A 64 -5.54 -11.41 -2.64
N LEU A 65 -4.42 -12.01 -2.19
CA LEU A 65 -3.95 -11.84 -0.82
C LEU A 65 -3.75 -10.36 -0.49
N GLY A 66 -3.06 -9.62 -1.37
CA GLY A 66 -2.87 -8.19 -1.20
C GLY A 66 -4.17 -7.38 -1.26
N ALA A 67 -5.10 -7.73 -2.15
CA ALA A 67 -6.38 -7.04 -2.31
C ALA A 67 -7.33 -7.25 -1.13
N THR A 68 -7.22 -8.38 -0.43
CA THR A 68 -8.00 -8.65 0.79
C THR A 68 -7.34 -8.05 2.03
N GLN A 69 -6.02 -8.10 2.14
CA GLN A 69 -5.29 -7.69 3.35
C GLN A 69 -5.05 -6.17 3.44
N ASN A 70 -4.67 -5.53 2.33
CA ASN A 70 -4.21 -4.14 2.35
C ASN A 70 -5.31 -3.11 2.62
N PRO A 71 -6.54 -3.21 2.06
CA PRO A 71 -7.55 -2.17 2.27
C PRO A 71 -8.00 -2.00 3.72
N PRO A 72 -8.27 -3.06 4.51
CA PRO A 72 -8.58 -2.90 5.94
C PRO A 72 -7.45 -2.21 6.72
N ILE A 73 -6.19 -2.57 6.44
CA ILE A 73 -5.03 -1.99 7.12
C ILE A 73 -4.86 -0.52 6.74
N ALA A 74 -5.06 -0.17 5.46
CA ALA A 74 -5.07 1.21 4.98
C ALA A 74 -6.15 2.03 5.68
N LEU A 75 -7.35 1.46 5.86
CA LEU A 75 -8.46 2.12 6.56
C LEU A 75 -8.12 2.36 8.04
N CYS A 76 -7.62 1.36 8.76
CA CYS A 76 -7.21 1.51 10.16
C CYS A 76 -6.10 2.57 10.32
N THR A 77 -5.11 2.53 9.43
CA THR A 77 -3.99 3.48 9.40
C THR A 77 -4.48 4.91 9.15
N ALA A 78 -5.33 5.09 8.14
CA ALA A 78 -5.90 6.40 7.81
C ALA A 78 -6.81 6.93 8.93
N ALA A 79 -7.61 6.06 9.56
CA ALA A 79 -8.44 6.44 10.70
C ALA A 79 -7.60 6.94 11.88
N ALA A 80 -6.46 6.31 12.16
CA ALA A 80 -5.52 6.79 13.17
C ALA A 80 -4.98 8.18 12.82
N PHE A 81 -4.57 8.42 11.58
CA PHE A 81 -4.13 9.74 11.13
C PHE A 81 -5.24 10.81 11.18
N PHE A 82 -6.47 10.47 10.79
CA PHE A 82 -7.59 11.40 10.89
C PHE A 82 -7.99 11.71 12.33
N TYR A 83 -7.88 10.73 13.24
CA TYR A 83 -8.04 10.95 14.67
C TYR A 83 -6.99 11.94 15.19
N LEU A 84 -5.70 11.77 14.82
CA LEU A 84 -4.63 12.71 15.20
C LEU A 84 -4.91 14.12 14.68
N ALA A 85 -5.35 14.25 13.43
CA ALA A 85 -5.72 15.53 12.84
C ALA A 85 -6.88 16.20 13.61
N TRP A 86 -7.91 15.43 13.95
CA TRP A 86 -9.06 15.94 14.70
C TRP A 86 -8.70 16.32 16.14
N SER A 87 -7.91 15.51 16.83
CA SER A 87 -7.47 15.79 18.21
C SER A 87 -6.57 17.02 18.31
N ASP A 88 -5.70 17.23 17.33
CA ASP A 88 -4.88 18.44 17.21
C ASP A 88 -5.75 19.68 16.97
N ARG A 89 -6.64 19.63 15.96
CA ARG A 89 -7.53 20.74 15.60
C ARG A 89 -8.50 21.14 16.71
N SER A 90 -9.03 20.18 17.44
CA SER A 90 -10.02 20.42 18.50
C SER A 90 -9.44 21.05 19.76
N GLY A 91 -8.11 21.22 19.84
CA GLY A 91 -7.44 21.71 21.04
C GLY A 91 -7.56 20.77 22.24
N THR A 92 -8.10 19.56 22.03
CA THR A 92 -8.23 18.51 23.06
C THR A 92 -6.86 18.05 23.56
N VAL A 93 -5.84 18.19 22.72
CA VAL A 93 -4.44 18.04 23.07
C VAL A 93 -3.78 19.42 22.94
N SER A 94 -3.71 20.16 24.05
CA SER A 94 -3.00 21.44 24.09
C SER A 94 -1.48 21.19 24.14
N LEU A 95 -0.93 20.64 23.05
CA LEU A 95 0.50 20.73 22.80
C LEU A 95 0.76 22.19 22.44
N ARG A 96 1.34 22.93 23.39
CA ARG A 96 1.56 24.40 23.33
C ARG A 96 2.34 24.90 22.10
N GLU A 97 2.78 24.01 21.22
CA GLU A 97 3.60 24.29 20.04
C GLU A 97 3.05 23.66 18.73
N ALA A 98 1.96 22.88 18.79
CA ALA A 98 1.36 22.32 17.58
C ALA A 98 0.63 23.41 16.80
N GLY A 99 1.33 24.04 15.85
CA GLY A 99 0.76 25.04 14.96
C GLY A 99 -0.34 24.44 14.08
N GLN A 100 -1.19 25.30 13.50
CA GLN A 100 -2.31 24.94 12.59
C GLN A 100 -1.93 23.98 11.43
N ASN A 101 -0.63 23.80 11.18
CA ASN A 101 -0.09 22.92 10.15
C ASN A 101 -0.11 21.44 10.55
N THR A 102 -0.08 21.08 11.84
CA THR A 102 0.03 19.68 12.30
C THR A 102 -1.22 18.86 11.95
N SER A 103 -2.41 19.37 12.24
CA SER A 103 -3.68 18.78 11.79
C SER A 103 -3.74 18.56 10.28
N THR A 104 -3.27 19.54 9.49
CA THR A 104 -3.27 19.44 8.02
C THR A 104 -2.33 18.34 7.54
N LEU A 105 -1.16 18.19 8.16
CA LEU A 105 -0.19 17.14 7.83
C LEU A 105 -0.74 15.74 8.15
N TYR A 106 -1.35 15.54 9.33
CA TYR A 106 -1.98 14.26 9.64
C TYR A 106 -3.16 13.95 8.70
N CYS A 107 -3.97 14.95 8.35
CA CYS A 107 -5.02 14.77 7.35
C CYS A 107 -4.45 14.36 5.98
N ALA A 108 -3.37 15.00 5.53
CA ALA A 108 -2.68 14.64 4.30
C ALA A 108 -2.10 13.21 4.36
N ALA A 109 -1.53 12.80 5.50
CA ALA A 109 -1.05 11.42 5.70
C ALA A 109 -2.18 10.38 5.59
N GLY A 110 -3.34 10.65 6.20
CA GLY A 110 -4.53 9.81 6.06
C GLY A 110 -5.01 9.72 4.61
N ALA A 111 -5.08 10.84 3.89
CA ALA A 111 -5.47 10.89 2.49
C ALA A 111 -4.49 10.14 1.57
N LEU A 112 -3.18 10.32 1.78
CA LEU A 112 -2.13 9.59 1.07
C LEU A 112 -2.22 8.08 1.32
N THR A 113 -2.60 7.66 2.53
CA THR A 113 -2.78 6.22 2.83
C THR A 113 -3.95 5.64 2.03
N LEU A 114 -5.08 6.34 1.96
CA LEU A 114 -6.27 5.87 1.23
C LEU A 114 -6.12 5.97 -0.29
N SER A 115 -5.25 6.85 -0.80
CA SER A 115 -5.10 7.07 -2.25
C SER A 115 -4.59 5.85 -3.02
N ILE A 116 -4.09 4.81 -2.33
CA ILE A 116 -3.76 3.52 -2.96
C ILE A 116 -4.96 2.91 -3.69
N VAL A 117 -6.19 3.15 -3.21
CA VAL A 117 -7.42 2.59 -3.80
C VAL A 117 -7.75 3.28 -5.12
N PRO A 118 -7.94 4.62 -5.18
CA PRO A 118 -8.19 5.30 -6.46
C PRO A 118 -7.01 5.13 -7.43
N PHE A 119 -5.76 5.07 -6.94
CA PHE A 119 -4.61 4.75 -7.80
C PHE A 119 -4.76 3.38 -8.48
N THR A 120 -5.18 2.36 -7.72
CA THR A 120 -5.39 1.01 -8.27
C THR A 120 -6.48 1.03 -9.34
N ILE A 121 -7.58 1.74 -9.09
CA ILE A 121 -8.71 1.82 -10.04
C ILE A 121 -8.28 2.56 -11.32
N LEU A 122 -7.61 3.70 -11.19
CA LEU A 122 -7.28 4.56 -12.34
C LEU A 122 -6.10 4.04 -13.15
N ALA A 123 -5.03 3.58 -12.50
CA ALA A 123 -3.77 3.24 -13.17
C ALA A 123 -3.58 1.74 -13.39
N MET A 124 -4.11 0.88 -12.52
CA MET A 124 -3.80 -0.56 -12.54
C MET A 124 -4.90 -1.44 -13.13
N THR A 125 -6.15 -0.95 -13.24
CA THR A 125 -7.30 -1.77 -13.69
C THR A 125 -7.05 -2.50 -15.01
N LYS A 126 -6.47 -1.82 -16.01
CA LYS A 126 -6.19 -2.45 -17.31
C LYS A 126 -5.24 -3.63 -17.15
N THR A 127 -4.06 -3.40 -16.54
CA THR A 127 -3.05 -4.44 -16.34
C THR A 127 -3.55 -5.58 -15.46
N ASN A 128 -4.32 -5.28 -14.40
CA ASN A 128 -4.90 -6.29 -13.53
C ASN A 128 -5.91 -7.17 -14.30
N LYS A 129 -6.77 -6.59 -15.14
CA LYS A 129 -7.75 -7.34 -15.94
C LYS A 129 -7.07 -8.32 -16.90
N GLU A 130 -6.06 -7.85 -17.62
CA GLU A 130 -5.31 -8.67 -18.58
C GLU A 130 -4.63 -9.87 -17.91
N LEU A 131 -4.01 -9.66 -16.73
CA LEU A 131 -3.38 -10.74 -15.98
C LEU A 131 -4.43 -11.70 -15.36
N LEU A 132 -5.57 -11.19 -14.91
CA LEU A 132 -6.67 -12.02 -14.39
C LEU A 132 -7.30 -12.89 -15.48
N GLU A 133 -7.51 -12.34 -16.67
CA GLU A 133 -8.00 -13.09 -17.83
C GLU A 133 -7.03 -14.23 -18.17
N LYS A 134 -5.73 -13.94 -18.28
CA LYS A 134 -4.69 -14.95 -18.53
C LYS A 134 -4.63 -16.03 -17.44
N ALA A 135 -4.90 -15.66 -16.18
CA ALA A 135 -4.96 -16.62 -15.08
C ALA A 135 -6.15 -17.59 -15.19
N SER A 136 -7.27 -17.16 -15.79
CA SER A 136 -8.44 -18.04 -16.01
C SER A 136 -8.22 -19.08 -17.11
N LEU A 137 -7.28 -18.84 -18.04
CA LEU A 137 -6.97 -19.76 -19.13
C LEU A 137 -6.26 -21.05 -18.66
N VAL A 138 -5.77 -21.11 -17.42
CA VAL A 138 -5.14 -22.34 -16.86
C VAL A 138 -6.07 -23.54 -16.91
N GLU A 139 -7.38 -23.30 -16.76
CA GLU A 139 -8.37 -24.36 -16.59
C GLU A 139 -9.00 -24.79 -17.92
N THR A 140 -8.78 -24.04 -19.00
CA THR A 140 -9.54 -24.15 -20.25
C THR A 140 -8.70 -24.34 -21.51
N GLU A 141 -7.43 -23.93 -21.53
CA GLU A 141 -6.58 -24.07 -22.74
C GLU A 141 -5.49 -25.15 -22.55
N PRO A 142 -5.64 -26.35 -23.16
CA PRO A 142 -4.60 -27.37 -23.14
C PRO A 142 -3.40 -27.05 -24.06
N ILE A 143 -3.52 -26.05 -24.94
CA ILE A 143 -2.47 -25.64 -25.89
C ILE A 143 -2.11 -24.18 -25.64
N ALA A 144 -0.83 -23.92 -25.33
CA ALA A 144 -0.33 -22.57 -25.14
C ALA A 144 -0.33 -21.80 -26.48
N LYS A 145 -1.06 -20.69 -26.56
CA LYS A 145 -0.99 -19.76 -27.70
C LYS A 145 0.44 -19.24 -27.88
N VAL A 146 0.90 -19.18 -29.13
CA VAL A 146 2.22 -18.62 -29.48
C VAL A 146 2.31 -17.18 -28.95
N GLY A 147 3.39 -16.86 -28.23
CA GLY A 147 3.61 -15.52 -27.65
C GLY A 147 2.88 -15.21 -26.35
N ALA A 148 1.96 -16.08 -25.87
CA ALA A 148 1.20 -15.84 -24.64
C ALA A 148 2.09 -15.61 -23.41
N ARG A 149 3.25 -16.27 -23.37
CA ARG A 149 4.24 -16.12 -22.29
C ARG A 149 4.87 -14.72 -22.28
N ALA A 150 5.43 -14.29 -23.42
CA ALA A 150 6.05 -12.97 -23.54
C ALA A 150 5.06 -11.85 -23.21
N GLU A 151 3.79 -12.01 -23.62
CA GLU A 151 2.74 -11.07 -23.27
C GLU A 151 2.41 -11.04 -21.77
N THR A 152 2.32 -12.22 -21.14
CA THR A 152 2.09 -12.32 -19.68
C THR A 152 3.23 -11.67 -18.90
N GLU A 153 4.48 -11.96 -19.28
CA GLU A 153 5.66 -11.35 -18.67
C GLU A 153 5.67 -9.82 -18.85
N ARG A 154 5.26 -9.32 -20.02
CA ARG A 154 5.12 -7.88 -20.28
C ARG A 154 4.12 -7.23 -19.33
N PHE A 155 2.92 -7.80 -19.19
CA PHE A 155 1.92 -7.26 -18.25
C PHE A 155 2.38 -7.37 -16.80
N LEU A 156 3.05 -8.45 -16.43
CA LEU A 156 3.61 -8.61 -15.09
C LEU A 156 4.68 -7.54 -14.79
N ARG A 157 5.56 -7.23 -15.76
CA ARG A 157 6.55 -6.14 -15.64
C ARG A 157 5.89 -4.77 -15.52
N GLN A 158 4.84 -4.52 -16.29
CA GLN A 158 4.05 -3.29 -16.14
C GLN A 158 3.42 -3.20 -14.74
N TRP A 159 2.85 -4.31 -14.26
CA TRP A 159 2.27 -4.40 -12.93
C TRP A 159 3.31 -4.12 -11.84
N ILE A 160 4.52 -4.67 -11.96
CA ILE A 160 5.65 -4.42 -11.03
C ILE A 160 5.88 -2.91 -10.87
N GLY A 161 6.00 -2.18 -11.98
CA GLY A 161 6.23 -0.73 -11.96
C GLY A 161 5.08 0.04 -11.32
N LEU A 162 3.84 -0.24 -11.72
CA LEU A 162 2.65 0.42 -11.17
C LEU A 162 2.46 0.12 -9.68
N ASN A 163 2.59 -1.14 -9.27
CA ASN A 163 2.48 -1.53 -7.87
C ASN A 163 3.64 -0.96 -7.03
N GLY A 164 4.83 -0.83 -7.61
CA GLY A 164 5.96 -0.14 -6.99
C GLY A 164 5.62 1.32 -6.72
N MET A 165 5.07 2.05 -7.70
CA MET A 165 4.60 3.42 -7.50
C MET A 165 3.48 3.51 -6.47
N ARG A 166 2.56 2.54 -6.44
CA ARG A 166 1.50 2.43 -5.42
C ARG A 166 2.05 2.36 -3.99
N SER A 167 3.21 1.73 -3.79
CA SER A 167 3.84 1.63 -2.47
C SER A 167 4.38 2.97 -1.94
N LEU A 168 4.59 3.95 -2.82
CA LEU A 168 5.14 5.26 -2.46
C LEU A 168 4.11 6.14 -1.74
N PHE A 169 2.81 5.93 -1.97
CA PHE A 169 1.76 6.69 -1.30
C PHE A 169 1.75 6.48 0.23
N PRO A 170 1.69 5.23 0.75
CA PRO A 170 1.79 5.00 2.20
C PRO A 170 3.20 5.31 2.75
N LEU A 171 4.25 5.24 1.93
CA LEU A 171 5.58 5.74 2.35
C LEU A 171 5.55 7.25 2.60
N ALA A 172 5.00 8.02 1.65
CA ALA A 172 4.82 9.46 1.79
C ALA A 172 3.93 9.79 2.99
N ALA A 173 2.84 9.03 3.21
CA ALA A 173 2.01 9.16 4.40
C ALA A 173 2.81 8.97 5.69
N CYS A 174 3.66 7.94 5.77
CA CYS A 174 4.53 7.69 6.90
C CYS A 174 5.49 8.86 7.14
N LEU A 175 6.17 9.36 6.10
CA LEU A 175 7.11 10.49 6.20
C LEU A 175 6.41 11.78 6.65
N VAL A 176 5.25 12.09 6.07
CA VAL A 176 4.44 13.27 6.44
C VAL A 176 3.94 13.14 7.88
N GLY A 177 3.44 11.98 8.27
CA GLY A 177 3.01 11.70 9.65
C GLY A 177 4.16 11.79 10.65
N MET A 178 5.35 11.28 10.32
CA MET A 178 6.53 11.40 11.18
C MET A 178 6.95 12.84 11.34
N TYR A 179 6.96 13.61 10.25
CA TYR A 179 7.25 15.04 10.31
C TYR A 179 6.25 15.81 11.18
N ALA A 180 4.96 15.46 11.11
CA ALA A 180 3.93 16.02 11.98
C ALA A 180 4.09 15.62 13.46
N ALA A 181 4.65 14.44 13.73
CA ALA A 181 4.87 13.93 15.08
C ALA A 181 6.14 14.48 15.75
N LEU A 182 7.13 14.89 14.96
CA LEU A 182 8.42 15.42 15.42
C LEU A 182 8.46 16.95 15.54
N LYS A 183 7.43 17.63 15.04
CA LYS A 183 7.19 19.06 15.25
C LYS A 183 6.48 19.30 16.56
#